data_AF-A0A0Q7G6B5-F1
#
_entry.id   AF-A0A0Q7G6B5-F1
#
_cell.length_a   1.000
_cell.length_b   1.000
_cell.length_c   1.000
_cell.angle_alpha   90.00
_cell.angle_beta   90.00
_cell.angle_gamma   90.00
#
_symmetry.space_group_name_H-M   'P 1'
#
loop_
_entity.id
_entity.type
_entity.pdbx_description
1 polymer ?
#
loop_
_entity_poly.entity_id
_entity_poly.type
_entity_poly.pdbx_seq_one_letter_code
_entity_poly.pdbx_strand_id
1 'polypeptide(L)' 'MKSNEKNDKSKLQKSVYPKVEISENNCKLTLDELRKCEGFADVSDLEGEEIIESLYKLSLIAYNYRPIE' A
#
# COMPACT_ATOMS: atom_id res chain seq x y z
N MET A 1 37.15 11.20 31.09
CA MET A 1 37.36 10.95 29.64
C MET A 1 36.29 9.95 29.22
N LYS A 2 35.27 10.38 28.46
CA LYS A 2 35.03 10.07 27.02
C LYS A 2 35.09 8.55 26.75
N SER A 3 34.05 7.87 26.27
CA SER A 3 33.18 8.26 25.15
C SER A 3 31.79 7.61 25.21
N ASN A 4 30.82 8.39 24.71
CA ASN A 4 29.50 7.98 24.27
C ASN A 4 29.57 6.98 23.12
N GLU A 5 28.71 5.96 23.12
CA GLU A 5 28.27 5.32 21.89
C GLU A 5 26.74 5.42 21.83
N LYS A 6 26.29 6.38 21.02
CA LYS A 6 24.89 6.61 20.67
C LYS A 6 24.50 5.50 19.68
N ASN A 7 23.58 4.63 20.07
CA ASN A 7 22.88 3.78 19.11
C ASN A 7 21.46 4.32 18.95
N ASP A 8 21.34 5.39 18.15
CA ASP A 8 20.08 5.87 17.60
C ASP A 8 19.56 4.81 16.62
N LYS A 9 18.90 3.77 17.15
CA LYS A 9 18.08 2.87 16.35
C LYS A 9 16.80 3.62 15.99
N SER A 10 16.92 4.37 14.90
CA SER A 10 15.86 4.71 13.94
C SER A 10 14.46 4.40 14.46
N LYS A 11 13.77 5.47 14.88
CA LYS A 11 12.32 5.50 14.98
C LYS A 11 11.76 4.99 13.65
N LEU A 12 11.29 3.74 13.64
CA LEU A 12 10.34 3.27 12.64
C LEU A 12 9.16 4.23 12.73
N GLN A 13 9.10 5.19 11.81
CA GLN A 13 7.88 5.91 11.51
C GLN A 13 6.85 4.82 11.23
N LYS A 14 5.90 4.67 12.16
CA LYS A 14 4.64 4.00 11.92
C LYS A 14 4.03 4.73 10.73
N SER A 15 4.27 4.24 9.52
CA SER A 15 3.40 4.57 8.41
C SER A 15 2.04 4.05 8.86
N VAL A 16 1.14 4.99 9.08
CA VAL A 16 -0.27 4.69 9.32
C VAL A 16 -0.80 4.23 7.97
N TYR A 17 -0.47 3.00 7.58
CA TYR A 17 -1.20 2.35 6.51
C TYR A 17 -2.59 2.08 7.07
N PRO A 18 -3.67 2.57 6.42
CA PRO A 18 -5.01 2.21 6.83
C PRO A 18 -5.08 0.67 6.84
N LYS A 19 -5.47 0.12 7.99
CA LYS A 19 -5.74 -1.31 8.12
C LYS A 19 -6.97 -1.60 7.28
N VAL A 20 -6.74 -2.00 6.02
CA VAL A 20 -7.81 -2.44 5.13
C VAL A 20 -8.34 -3.74 5.71
N GLU A 21 -9.55 -3.72 6.25
CA GLU A 21 -10.26 -4.92 6.66
C GLU A 21 -10.72 -5.64 5.40
N ILE A 22 -9.88 -6.55 4.91
CA ILE A 22 -10.17 -7.39 3.75
C ILE A 22 -11.28 -8.36 4.17
N SER A 23 -12.53 -8.09 3.79
CA SER A 23 -13.59 -9.08 3.88
C SER A 23 -13.35 -10.17 2.84
N GLU A 24 -13.51 -11.43 3.22
CA GLU A 24 -13.14 -12.62 2.43
C GLU A 24 -13.86 -12.76 1.07
N ASN A 25 -14.72 -11.79 0.69
CA ASN A 25 -15.48 -11.80 -0.56
C ASN A 25 -15.22 -10.58 -1.48
N ASN A 26 -14.36 -9.63 -1.09
CA ASN A 26 -14.08 -8.41 -1.86
C ASN A 26 -12.59 -8.27 -2.18
N CYS A 27 -12.07 -9.06 -3.12
CA CYS A 27 -10.64 -9.05 -3.50
C CYS A 27 -10.19 -7.82 -4.31
N LYS A 28 -11.11 -6.94 -4.73
CA LYS A 28 -10.81 -5.74 -5.50
C LYS A 28 -11.05 -4.50 -4.63
N LEU A 29 -10.06 -3.62 -4.59
CA LEU A 29 -10.16 -2.30 -3.93
C LEU A 29 -11.36 -1.53 -4.50
N THR A 30 -12.15 -0.89 -3.64
CA THR A 30 -13.24 0.00 -4.06
C THR A 30 -12.75 1.44 -4.27
N LEU A 31 -13.50 2.26 -5.02
CA LEU A 31 -13.19 3.69 -5.18
C LEU A 31 -13.14 4.44 -3.84
N ASP A 32 -14.04 4.12 -2.92
CA ASP A 32 -14.07 4.73 -1.59
C ASP A 32 -12.84 4.37 -0.76
N GLU A 33 -12.31 3.15 -0.93
CA GLU A 33 -11.06 2.74 -0.29
C GLU A 33 -9.85 3.38 -0.94
N LEU A 34 -9.83 3.51 -2.28
CA LEU A 34 -8.78 4.21 -2.99
C LEU A 34 -8.67 5.67 -2.51
N ARG A 35 -9.79 6.38 -2.38
CA ARG A 35 -9.82 7.79 -1.96
C ARG A 35 -9.40 8.03 -0.51
N LYS A 36 -9.36 6.97 0.32
CA LYS A 36 -8.79 7.06 1.69
C LYS A 36 -7.26 7.11 1.68
N CYS A 37 -6.62 6.77 0.56
CA CYS A 37 -5.17 6.87 0.42
C CYS A 37 -4.77 8.32 0.11
N GLU A 38 -3.77 8.81 0.85
CA GLU A 38 -3.19 10.14 0.60
C GLU A 38 -2.68 10.23 -0.84
N GLY A 39 -3.06 11.29 -1.55
CA GLY A 39 -2.76 11.49 -2.97
C GLY A 39 -3.83 10.97 -3.95
N PHE A 40 -4.86 10.28 -3.48
CA PHE A 40 -5.95 9.77 -4.32
C PHE A 40 -7.34 10.32 -3.98
N ALA A 41 -7.43 11.24 -3.00
CA ALA A 41 -8.70 11.75 -2.50
C ALA A 41 -9.57 12.42 -3.59
N ASP A 42 -8.94 13.17 -4.49
CA ASP A 42 -9.61 13.99 -5.52
C ASP A 42 -9.64 13.33 -6.91
N VAL A 43 -9.28 12.05 -6.99
CA VAL A 43 -9.24 11.29 -8.26
C VAL A 43 -10.66 11.11 -8.78
N SER A 44 -10.86 11.33 -10.08
CA SER A 44 -12.16 11.13 -10.73
C SER A 44 -12.59 9.67 -10.70
N ASP A 45 -13.90 9.38 -10.81
CA ASP A 45 -14.38 7.99 -10.82
C ASP A 45 -13.73 7.17 -11.95
N LEU A 46 -13.58 7.76 -13.14
CA LEU A 46 -12.96 7.11 -14.30
C LEU A 46 -11.49 6.75 -14.02
N GLU A 47 -10.71 7.73 -13.58
CA GLU A 47 -9.29 7.54 -13.28
C GLU A 47 -9.09 6.57 -12.10
N GLY A 48 -9.97 6.62 -11.10
CA GLY A 48 -9.93 5.72 -9.97
C GLY A 48 -10.17 4.26 -10.35
N GLU A 49 -11.14 3.99 -11.23
CA GLU A 49 -11.38 2.64 -11.76
C GLU A 49 -10.17 2.11 -12.55
N GLU A 50 -9.56 2.95 -13.39
CA GLU A 50 -8.34 2.59 -14.14
C GLU A 50 -7.17 2.26 -13.21
N ILE A 51 -6.97 3.05 -12.14
CA ILE A 51 -5.95 2.79 -11.11
C ILE A 51 -6.22 1.46 -10.41
N ILE A 52 -7.46 1.22 -9.97
CA ILE A 52 -7.82 -0.01 -9.28
C ILE A 52 -7.58 -1.22 -10.19
N GLU A 53 -7.99 -1.15 -11.45
CA GLU A 53 -7.77 -2.23 -12.42
C GLU A 53 -6.27 -2.49 -12.64
N SER A 54 -5.48 -1.43 -12.75
CA SER A 54 -4.02 -1.53 -12.91
C SER A 54 -3.35 -2.18 -11.69
N LEU A 55 -3.73 -1.77 -10.48
CA LEU A 55 -3.24 -2.36 -9.24
C LEU A 55 -3.62 -3.83 -9.10
N TYR A 56 -4.84 -4.20 -9.50
CA TYR A 56 -5.29 -5.59 -9.50
C TYR A 56 -4.49 -6.45 -10.48
N LYS A 57 -4.26 -5.96 -11.70
CA LYS A 57 -3.39 -6.67 -12.67
C LYS A 57 -1.97 -6.84 -12.13
N LEU A 58 -1.42 -5.80 -11.50
CA LEU A 58 -0.09 -5.84 -10.92
C LEU A 58 0.01 -6.85 -9.76
N SER A 59 -1.02 -6.94 -8.91
CA SER A 59 -1.05 -7.91 -7.81
C SER A 59 -1.06 -9.35 -8.31
N LEU A 60 -1.80 -9.64 -9.38
CA LEU A 60 -1.78 -10.94 -10.04
C LEU A 60 -0.39 -11.28 -10.60
N ILE A 61 0.28 -10.31 -11.22
CA ILE A 61 1.64 -10.51 -11.74
C ILE A 61 2.61 -10.81 -10.58
N ALA A 62 2.57 -10.00 -9.52
CA ALA A 62 3.43 -10.17 -8.35
C ALA A 62 3.18 -11.52 -7.64
N TYR A 63 1.93 -11.96 -7.55
CA TYR A 63 1.58 -13.26 -6.98
C TYR A 63 2.11 -14.43 -7.83
N ASN A 64 2.00 -14.33 -9.16
CA ASN A 64 2.47 -15.37 -10.08
C ASN A 64 3.98 -15.29 -10.37
N TYR A 65 4.67 -14.27 -9.86
CA TYR A 65 6.10 -14.12 -10.03
C TYR A 65 6.83 -15.21 -9.25
N ARG A 66 7.43 -16.16 -9.96
CA ARG A 66 8.37 -17.12 -9.39
C ARG A 66 9.79 -16.62 -9.64
N PRO A 67 10.57 -16.30 -8.60
CA PRO A 67 11.98 -16.00 -8.77
C PRO A 67 12.68 -17.25 -9.34
N ILE A 68 13.47 -17.06 -10.38
CA ILE A 68 14.39 -18.09 -10.89
C ILE A 68 15.63 -17.99 -10.00
N GLU A 69 15.87 -19.01 -9.18
CA GLU A 69 17.09 -19.16 -8.37
C GLU A 69 18.27 -19.68 -9.20
#